data_AF-A0A7J7PWW8-F1
#
_entry.id   AF-A0A7J7PWW8-F1
#
_cell.length_a   1.000
_cell.length_b   1.000
_cell.length_c   1.000
_cell.angle_alpha   90.00
_cell.angle_beta   90.00
_cell.angle_gamma   90.00
#
_symmetry.space_group_name_H-M   'P 1'
#
loop_
_entity.id
_entity.type
_entity.pdbx_description
1 polymer ?
#
loop_
_entity_poly.entity_id
_entity_poly.type
_entity_poly.pdbx_seq_one_letter_code
_entity_poly.pdbx_strand_id
1 'polypeptide(L)'
;MLPAALPASVQNLVRPADWPAIHYCLSPVDFDTDHMIAELGTLYVGLWHCVTVAVPAVAVRPAAAVPLCLFARAAADKLYTKSRTLNQGAIVLMTAAQAMLAEHDEEGYREKKAAAEQLRAESRAAFDEAQRLSWSANNKAQQTWQVDLHGLGTSVALRKFVSQFSGLEAMASGHPGGVLYQVITGKGKHSEDNVPKIKLGVMQYLMERGEAVMEETGRPWGVSWQVDPCNEGVVNVYIPGCSEEEAEPADSSA
;
A
#
# COMPACT_ATOMS: atom_id res chain seq x y z
N MET A 1 -16.75 -27.76 -8.93
CA MET A 1 -16.49 -27.43 -7.50
C MET A 1 -16.77 -25.95 -7.33
N LEU A 2 -17.90 -25.61 -6.71
CA LEU A 2 -18.23 -24.22 -6.37
C LEU A 2 -17.47 -23.86 -5.08
N PRO A 3 -16.90 -22.64 -4.94
CA PRO A 3 -16.31 -22.22 -3.68
C PRO A 3 -17.40 -22.15 -2.61
N ALA A 4 -17.12 -22.71 -1.44
CA ALA A 4 -18.01 -22.68 -0.29
C ALA A 4 -18.28 -21.23 0.12
N ALA A 5 -19.56 -20.90 0.31
CA ALA A 5 -19.95 -19.62 0.88
C ALA A 5 -19.39 -19.49 2.30
N LEU A 6 -18.85 -18.32 2.64
CA LEU A 6 -18.35 -18.01 3.98
C LEU A 6 -19.49 -18.14 5.01
N PRO A 7 -19.22 -18.68 6.21
CA PRO A 7 -20.23 -18.85 7.25
C PRO A 7 -20.73 -17.51 7.78
N ALA A 8 -22.05 -17.40 7.98
CA ALA A 8 -22.74 -16.20 8.47
C ALA A 8 -22.39 -15.80 9.92
N SER A 9 -21.57 -16.58 10.63
CA SER A 9 -21.23 -16.38 12.03
C SER A 9 -20.21 -15.26 12.30
N VAL A 10 -19.67 -14.59 11.27
CA VAL A 10 -18.66 -13.53 11.41
C VAL A 10 -19.27 -12.11 11.36
N GLN A 11 -20.58 -11.95 11.15
CA GLN A 11 -21.21 -10.63 11.02
C GLN A 11 -21.52 -9.89 12.34
N ASN A 12 -21.13 -10.42 13.51
CA ASN A 12 -21.55 -9.88 14.82
C ASN A 12 -20.44 -9.54 15.82
N LEU A 13 -19.18 -9.46 15.42
CA LEU A 13 -18.13 -8.94 16.29
C LEU A 13 -17.84 -7.46 15.97
N VAL A 14 -18.17 -6.63 16.95
CA VAL A 14 -17.97 -5.16 17.05
C VAL A 14 -19.02 -4.33 16.30
N ARG A 15 -19.99 -3.79 17.08
CA ARG A 15 -20.89 -2.74 16.60
C ARG A 15 -20.07 -1.47 16.30
N PRO A 16 -20.37 -0.72 15.21
CA PRO A 16 -19.65 0.51 14.83
C PRO A 16 -19.74 1.70 15.81
N ALA A 17 -20.38 1.56 16.98
CA ALA A 17 -20.87 2.70 17.75
C ALA A 17 -19.83 3.35 18.68
N ASP A 18 -18.70 2.69 18.98
CA ASP A 18 -17.78 3.13 20.04
C ASP A 18 -16.41 3.62 19.52
N TRP A 19 -16.28 3.89 18.22
CA TRP A 19 -15.08 4.55 17.70
C TRP A 19 -15.18 6.07 17.92
N PRO A 20 -14.13 6.75 18.41
CA PRO A 20 -14.09 8.20 18.36
C PRO A 20 -14.19 8.61 16.88
N ALA A 21 -15.21 9.41 16.55
CA ALA A 21 -15.36 9.99 15.22
C ALA A 21 -14.20 10.95 14.97
N ILE A 22 -13.10 10.45 14.41
CA ILE A 22 -11.99 11.29 13.95
C ILE A 22 -12.39 11.86 12.58
N HIS A 23 -13.13 12.97 12.60
CA HIS A 23 -13.44 13.74 11.40
C HIS A 23 -12.17 14.42 10.87
N TYR A 24 -11.53 13.81 9.88
CA TYR A 24 -10.61 14.54 9.01
C TYR A 24 -11.41 15.21 7.89
N CYS A 25 -11.85 16.44 8.12
CA CYS A 25 -12.16 17.36 7.02
C CYS A 25 -10.84 17.97 6.54
N LEU A 26 -10.21 17.33 5.55
CA LEU A 26 -9.23 18.03 4.73
C LEU A 26 -10.02 18.96 3.80
N SER A 27 -10.10 20.24 4.17
CA SER A 27 -10.52 21.27 3.23
C SER A 27 -9.51 21.34 2.08
N PRO A 28 -9.95 21.51 0.82
CA PRO A 28 -9.04 21.87 -0.25
C PRO A 28 -8.45 23.24 0.09
N VAL A 29 -7.14 23.29 0.28
CA VAL A 29 -6.40 24.56 0.33
C VAL A 29 -6.27 25.00 -1.12
N ASP A 30 -7.15 25.91 -1.55
CA ASP A 30 -6.95 26.66 -2.79
C ASP A 30 -5.68 27.49 -2.62
N PHE A 31 -4.62 27.07 -3.31
CA PHE A 31 -3.34 27.75 -3.33
C PHE A 31 -3.36 28.75 -4.49
N ASP A 32 -3.85 29.96 -4.22
CA ASP A 32 -3.84 31.07 -5.18
C ASP A 32 -2.46 31.75 -5.15
N THR A 33 -1.69 31.57 -6.22
CA THR A 33 -0.30 32.06 -6.35
C THR A 33 -0.16 33.47 -6.92
N ASP A 34 -1.25 34.19 -7.20
CA ASP A 34 -1.17 35.42 -8.02
C ASP A 34 -1.40 36.75 -7.28
N HIS A 35 -1.22 36.83 -5.95
CA HIS A 35 -1.46 38.07 -5.20
C HIS A 35 -0.42 38.44 -4.12
N MET A 36 0.87 38.53 -4.48
CA MET A 36 1.86 39.25 -3.65
C MET A 36 2.98 39.90 -4.49
N ILE A 37 2.65 40.84 -5.37
CA ILE A 37 3.59 41.89 -5.83
C ILE A 37 2.81 43.20 -5.96
N ALA A 38 3.38 44.29 -5.42
CA ALA A 38 2.86 45.66 -5.27
C ALA A 38 2.05 45.84 -3.96
N GLU A 39 2.34 46.76 -3.03
CA GLU A 39 3.06 48.04 -3.06
C GLU A 39 3.71 48.29 -1.68
N LEU A 40 4.97 48.75 -1.64
CA LEU A 40 5.54 49.43 -0.47
C LEU A 40 5.95 50.83 -0.89
N GLY A 41 5.15 51.81 -0.45
CA GLY A 41 5.39 53.23 -0.67
C GLY A 41 5.10 54.06 0.58
N THR A 42 6.18 54.46 1.24
CA THR A 42 6.41 55.84 1.74
C THR A 42 5.88 56.27 3.13
N LEU A 43 6.86 56.64 3.98
CA LEU A 43 6.89 57.56 5.13
C LEU A 43 6.07 57.29 6.41
N TYR A 44 6.77 56.99 7.50
CA TYR A 44 6.57 57.72 8.77
C TYR A 44 7.88 57.85 9.56
N VAL A 45 8.06 59.04 10.13
CA VAL A 45 9.28 59.54 10.78
C VAL A 45 9.20 59.28 12.29
N GLY A 46 10.31 58.83 12.88
CA GLY A 46 10.70 59.16 14.25
C GLY A 46 10.28 58.19 15.36
N LEU A 47 11.23 57.33 15.78
CA LEU A 47 11.69 57.19 17.18
C LEU A 47 12.80 56.11 17.20
N TRP A 48 14.02 56.50 17.55
CA TRP A 48 15.13 55.55 17.74
C TRP A 48 14.96 54.83 19.07
N HIS A 49 14.24 53.71 19.06
CA HIS A 49 14.43 52.64 20.02
C HIS A 49 15.19 51.52 19.32
N CYS A 50 16.33 51.11 19.89
CA CYS A 50 17.10 49.97 19.42
C CYS A 50 16.32 48.69 19.77
N VAL A 51 15.29 48.37 18.98
CA VAL A 51 14.60 47.09 19.03
C VAL A 51 15.42 46.13 18.19
N THR A 52 16.12 45.21 18.85
CA THR A 52 16.72 44.05 18.19
C THR A 52 15.57 43.15 17.74
N VAL A 53 15.03 43.42 16.54
CA VAL A 53 14.05 42.53 15.91
C VAL A 53 14.83 41.29 15.49
N ALA A 54 14.65 40.19 16.22
CA ALA A 54 15.13 38.89 15.79
C ALA A 54 14.43 38.57 14.47
N VAL A 55 15.15 38.76 13.35
CA VAL A 55 14.69 38.32 12.04
C VAL A 55 14.60 36.80 12.14
N PRO A 56 13.41 36.18 12.09
CA PRO A 56 13.32 34.74 12.11
C PRO A 56 14.11 34.25 10.90
N ALA A 57 15.08 33.36 11.13
CA ALA A 57 15.80 32.71 10.06
C ALA A 57 14.76 32.05 9.15
N VAL A 58 14.49 32.66 8.00
CA VAL A 58 13.64 32.08 6.96
C VAL A 58 14.40 30.84 6.50
N ALA A 59 14.02 29.69 7.05
CA ALA A 59 14.54 28.41 6.63
C ALA A 59 14.24 28.27 5.14
N VAL A 60 15.25 28.50 4.31
CA VAL A 60 15.20 28.23 2.88
C VAL A 60 14.91 26.74 2.76
N ARG A 61 13.64 26.40 2.51
CA ARG A 61 13.24 25.02 2.24
C ARG A 61 14.12 24.54 1.09
N PRO A 62 14.89 23.45 1.27
CA PRO A 62 15.72 22.93 0.19
C PRO A 62 14.82 22.68 -1.02
N ALA A 63 15.26 23.19 -2.17
CA ALA A 63 14.56 23.07 -3.45
C ALA A 63 14.08 21.62 -3.63
N ALA A 64 12.78 21.50 -3.91
CA ALA A 64 12.01 20.27 -3.85
C ALA A 64 12.71 19.09 -4.53
N ALA A 65 13.00 18.03 -3.76
CA ALA A 65 13.44 16.75 -4.25
C ALA A 65 12.30 16.03 -5.00
N VAL A 66 11.94 16.50 -6.19
CA VAL A 66 11.07 15.75 -7.12
C VAL A 66 11.71 15.85 -8.50
N PRO A 67 12.32 14.76 -9.01
CA PRO A 67 11.58 13.93 -9.98
C PRO A 67 11.96 12.43 -10.02
N LEU A 68 12.76 11.90 -9.08
CA LEU A 68 13.25 10.51 -9.18
C LEU A 68 12.12 9.45 -9.13
N CYS A 69 11.06 9.69 -8.34
CA CYS A 69 9.92 8.76 -8.26
C CYS A 69 9.07 8.73 -9.54
N LEU A 70 8.91 9.89 -10.22
CA LEU A 70 8.15 9.98 -11.47
C LEU A 70 8.83 9.20 -12.60
N PHE A 71 10.16 9.29 -12.70
CA PHE A 71 10.91 8.51 -13.69
C PHE A 71 10.83 7.00 -13.42
N ALA A 72 10.91 6.59 -12.15
CA ALA A 72 10.78 5.17 -11.78
C ALA A 72 9.39 4.61 -12.13
N ARG A 73 8.32 5.38 -11.91
CA ARG A 73 6.95 4.99 -12.28
C ARG A 73 6.78 4.88 -13.80
N ALA A 74 7.21 5.89 -14.55
CA ALA A 74 7.14 5.86 -16.01
C ALA A 74 7.97 4.70 -16.61
N ALA A 75 9.13 4.38 -16.00
CA ALA A 75 9.92 3.22 -16.38
C ALA A 75 9.20 1.90 -16.08
N ALA A 76 8.56 1.77 -14.92
CA ALA A 76 7.73 0.62 -14.58
C ALA A 76 6.57 0.43 -15.57
N ASP A 77 5.87 1.50 -15.94
CA ASP A 77 4.75 1.46 -16.91
C ASP A 77 5.20 0.97 -18.31
N LYS A 78 6.38 1.41 -18.76
CA LYS A 78 6.99 0.93 -20.01
C LYS A 78 7.30 -0.57 -19.93
N LEU A 79 7.84 -1.04 -18.81
CA LEU A 79 8.16 -2.45 -18.62
C LEU A 79 6.91 -3.32 -18.49
N TYR A 80 5.84 -2.83 -17.84
CA TYR A 80 4.54 -3.52 -17.83
C TYR A 80 3.96 -3.65 -19.24
N THR A 81 4.02 -2.57 -20.03
CA THR A 81 3.59 -2.61 -21.44
C THR A 81 4.42 -3.63 -22.23
N LYS A 82 5.75 -3.60 -22.09
CA LYS A 82 6.66 -4.56 -22.72
C LYS A 82 6.31 -6.01 -22.33
N SER A 83 6.14 -6.29 -21.03
CA SER A 83 5.74 -7.60 -20.54
C SER A 83 4.43 -8.06 -21.17
N ARG A 84 3.40 -7.19 -21.23
CA ARG A 84 2.11 -7.55 -21.82
C ARG A 84 2.25 -7.92 -23.30
N THR A 85 3.00 -7.15 -24.07
CA THR A 85 3.27 -7.42 -25.49
C THR A 85 4.01 -8.73 -25.69
N LEU A 86 5.07 -8.99 -24.91
CA LEU A 86 5.83 -10.24 -24.97
C LEU A 86 4.95 -11.44 -24.62
N ASN A 87 4.13 -11.35 -23.59
CA ASN A 87 3.23 -12.42 -23.19
C ASN A 87 2.16 -12.70 -24.28
N GLN A 88 1.62 -11.66 -24.91
CA GLN A 88 0.69 -11.81 -26.04
C GLN A 88 1.37 -12.53 -27.21
N GLY A 89 2.61 -12.15 -27.55
CA GLY A 89 3.41 -12.83 -28.56
C GLY A 89 3.64 -14.31 -28.24
N ALA A 90 3.93 -14.63 -26.98
CA ALA A 90 4.10 -16.01 -26.54
C ALA A 90 2.81 -16.84 -26.65
N ILE A 91 1.64 -16.25 -26.38
CA ILE A 91 0.34 -16.91 -26.58
C ILE A 91 0.15 -17.26 -28.05
N VAL A 92 0.37 -16.30 -28.95
CA VAL A 92 0.24 -16.50 -30.40
C VAL A 92 1.19 -17.61 -30.89
N LEU A 93 2.46 -17.60 -30.46
CA LEU A 93 3.42 -18.65 -30.83
C LEU A 93 3.04 -20.02 -30.28
N MET A 94 2.50 -20.10 -29.06
CA MET A 94 2.04 -21.36 -28.49
C MET A 94 0.83 -21.93 -29.25
N THR A 95 -0.12 -21.07 -29.64
CA THR A 95 -1.26 -21.47 -30.48
C THR A 95 -0.78 -21.97 -31.85
N ALA A 96 0.18 -21.28 -32.47
CA ALA A 96 0.78 -21.75 -33.72
C ALA A 96 1.52 -23.08 -33.55
N ALA A 97 2.26 -23.27 -32.44
CA ALA A 97 2.90 -24.55 -32.13
C ALA A 97 1.86 -25.69 -32.06
N GLN A 98 0.74 -25.46 -31.37
CA GLN A 98 -0.35 -26.46 -31.28
C GLN A 98 -0.94 -26.82 -32.64
N ALA A 99 -1.04 -25.85 -33.56
CA ALA A 99 -1.47 -26.12 -34.94
C ALA A 99 -0.46 -27.02 -35.68
N MET A 100 0.85 -26.74 -35.57
CA MET A 100 1.91 -27.59 -36.16
C MET A 100 1.85 -29.02 -35.63
N LEU A 101 1.59 -29.19 -34.33
CA LEU A 101 1.41 -30.51 -33.73
C LEU A 101 0.20 -31.26 -34.31
N ALA A 102 -0.90 -30.56 -34.61
CA ALA A 102 -2.08 -31.14 -35.24
C ALA A 102 -1.83 -31.56 -36.70
N GLU A 103 -0.89 -30.91 -37.37
CA GLU A 103 -0.43 -31.25 -38.73
C GLU A 103 0.67 -32.32 -38.75
N HIS A 104 1.02 -32.88 -37.58
CA HIS A 104 2.13 -33.83 -37.38
C HIS A 104 3.53 -33.25 -37.72
N ASP A 105 3.68 -31.92 -37.71
CA ASP A 105 4.98 -31.25 -37.81
C ASP A 105 5.61 -31.07 -36.41
N GLU A 106 6.34 -32.10 -35.97
CA GLU A 106 7.01 -32.09 -34.67
C GLU A 106 8.20 -31.12 -34.59
N GLU A 107 8.84 -30.81 -35.72
CA GLU A 107 9.96 -29.87 -35.76
C GLU A 107 9.46 -28.44 -35.59
N GLY A 108 8.45 -28.05 -36.38
CA GLY A 108 7.78 -26.75 -36.26
C GLY A 108 7.14 -26.55 -34.88
N TYR A 109 6.53 -27.59 -34.30
CA TYR A 109 6.04 -27.54 -32.92
C TYR A 109 7.16 -27.17 -31.93
N ARG A 110 8.30 -27.89 -31.99
CA ARG A 110 9.42 -27.68 -31.06
C ARG A 110 10.01 -26.28 -31.19
N GLU A 111 10.21 -25.81 -32.42
CA GLU A 111 10.75 -24.47 -32.69
C GLU A 111 9.82 -23.38 -32.13
N LYS A 112 8.53 -23.42 -32.48
CA LYS A 112 7.56 -22.41 -32.04
C LYS A 112 7.35 -22.43 -30.53
N LYS A 113 7.34 -23.63 -29.91
CA LYS A 113 7.27 -23.78 -28.46
C LYS A 113 8.49 -23.16 -27.77
N ALA A 114 9.70 -23.45 -28.24
CA ALA A 114 10.92 -22.89 -27.67
C ALA A 114 10.92 -21.34 -27.76
N ALA A 115 10.52 -20.78 -28.90
CA ALA A 115 10.37 -19.33 -29.06
C ALA A 115 9.30 -18.74 -28.12
N ALA A 116 8.15 -19.41 -27.94
CA ALA A 116 7.13 -19.00 -26.98
C ALA A 116 7.64 -19.01 -25.53
N GLU A 117 8.42 -20.02 -25.15
CA GLU A 117 9.04 -20.13 -23.83
C GLU A 117 10.07 -19.02 -23.58
N GLN A 118 10.87 -18.68 -24.60
CA GLN A 118 11.78 -17.53 -24.53
C GLN A 118 11.04 -16.22 -24.30
N LEU A 119 9.98 -15.93 -25.08
CA LEU A 119 9.16 -14.73 -24.88
C LEU A 119 8.50 -14.69 -23.49
N ARG A 120 8.08 -15.83 -22.95
CA ARG A 120 7.56 -15.91 -21.57
C ARG A 120 8.66 -15.59 -20.54
N ALA A 121 9.88 -16.08 -20.73
CA ALA A 121 10.99 -15.78 -19.85
C ALA A 121 11.33 -14.29 -19.86
N GLU A 122 11.41 -13.67 -21.05
CA GLU A 122 11.65 -12.23 -21.20
C GLU A 122 10.50 -11.38 -20.64
N SER A 123 9.25 -11.83 -20.84
CA SER A 123 8.08 -11.19 -20.25
C SER A 123 8.15 -11.19 -18.72
N ARG A 124 8.49 -12.32 -18.11
CA ARG A 124 8.63 -12.43 -16.64
C ARG A 124 9.73 -11.51 -16.13
N ALA A 125 10.89 -11.49 -16.77
CA ALA A 125 11.99 -10.60 -16.38
C ALA A 125 11.60 -9.12 -16.46
N ALA A 126 10.88 -8.70 -17.51
CA ALA A 126 10.37 -7.34 -17.64
C ALA A 126 9.34 -7.00 -16.56
N PHE A 127 8.45 -7.95 -16.24
CA PHE A 127 7.44 -7.79 -15.19
C PHE A 127 8.06 -7.67 -13.79
N ASP A 128 9.02 -8.53 -13.46
CA ASP A 128 9.71 -8.51 -12.16
C ASP A 128 10.45 -7.18 -11.95
N GLU A 129 11.12 -6.66 -13.00
CA GLU A 129 11.77 -5.37 -12.95
C GLU A 129 10.77 -4.21 -12.84
N ALA A 130 9.63 -4.28 -13.54
CA ALA A 130 8.55 -3.31 -13.40
C ALA A 130 8.02 -3.26 -11.95
N GLN A 131 7.81 -4.42 -11.33
CA GLN A 131 7.38 -4.52 -9.93
C GLN A 131 8.40 -3.92 -8.97
N ARG A 132 9.69 -4.22 -9.18
CA ARG A 132 10.78 -3.67 -8.36
C ARG A 132 10.81 -2.15 -8.41
N LEU A 133 10.70 -1.57 -9.61
CA LEU A 133 10.67 -0.12 -9.81
C LEU A 133 9.40 0.51 -9.22
N SER A 134 8.23 -0.11 -9.44
CA SER A 134 6.96 0.36 -8.89
C SER A 134 6.97 0.36 -7.36
N TRP A 135 7.44 -0.72 -6.73
CA TRP A 135 7.59 -0.81 -5.28
C TRP A 135 8.48 0.30 -4.74
N SER A 136 9.66 0.48 -5.35
CA SER A 136 10.61 1.51 -4.94
C SER A 136 10.04 2.92 -5.12
N ALA A 137 9.33 3.18 -6.22
CA ALA A 137 8.71 4.47 -6.46
C ALA A 137 7.62 4.80 -5.42
N ASN A 138 6.77 3.82 -5.10
CA ASN A 138 5.62 4.03 -4.23
C ASN A 138 6.01 4.09 -2.75
N ASN A 139 6.98 3.30 -2.30
CA ASN A 139 7.28 3.15 -0.87
C ASN A 139 8.54 3.91 -0.40
N LYS A 140 9.33 4.52 -1.30
CA LYS A 140 10.57 5.24 -0.90
C LYS A 140 10.31 6.50 -0.07
N ALA A 141 9.19 7.19 -0.30
CA ALA A 141 8.84 8.42 0.39
C ALA A 141 7.66 8.25 1.36
N GLN A 142 7.19 7.02 1.55
CA GLN A 142 6.05 6.77 2.43
C GLN A 142 6.47 6.71 3.90
N GLN A 143 5.52 7.07 4.75
CA GLN A 143 5.68 7.00 6.19
C GLN A 143 5.74 5.53 6.61
N THR A 144 6.43 5.24 7.72
CA THR A 144 6.52 3.90 8.31
C THR A 144 5.16 3.22 8.51
N TRP A 145 4.11 4.01 8.72
CA TRP A 145 2.74 3.57 8.98
C TRP A 145 1.88 3.43 7.71
N GLN A 146 2.50 3.41 6.53
CA GLN A 146 1.81 3.20 5.27
C GLN A 146 2.61 2.25 4.38
N VAL A 147 1.91 1.34 3.71
CA VAL A 147 2.48 0.51 2.65
C VAL A 147 1.64 0.64 1.40
N ASP A 148 2.31 0.71 0.26
CA ASP A 148 1.69 0.61 -1.03
C ASP A 148 2.03 -0.69 -1.75
N LEU A 149 1.05 -1.59 -1.79
CA LEU A 149 1.09 -2.90 -2.41
C LEU A 149 0.54 -2.91 -3.84
N HIS A 150 0.01 -1.79 -4.35
CA HIS A 150 -0.63 -1.80 -5.66
C HIS A 150 0.38 -2.12 -6.78
N GLY A 151 -0.09 -2.84 -7.80
CA GLY A 151 0.74 -3.25 -8.94
C GLY A 151 1.62 -4.47 -8.67
N LEU A 152 1.75 -4.93 -7.43
CA LEU A 152 2.45 -6.17 -7.11
C LEU A 152 1.60 -7.41 -7.42
N GLY A 153 2.26 -8.53 -7.68
CA GLY A 153 1.61 -9.84 -7.73
C GLY A 153 1.18 -10.25 -6.33
N THR A 154 0.00 -10.86 -6.18
CA THR A 154 -0.63 -11.17 -4.89
C THR A 154 0.34 -11.83 -3.89
N SER A 155 1.06 -12.87 -4.33
CA SER A 155 2.03 -13.57 -3.46
C SER A 155 3.18 -12.67 -2.98
N VAL A 156 3.68 -11.77 -3.84
CA VAL A 156 4.74 -10.82 -3.49
C VAL A 156 4.20 -9.75 -2.54
N ALA A 157 3.01 -9.23 -2.83
CA ALA A 157 2.32 -8.24 -2.01
C ALA A 157 2.10 -8.75 -0.57
N LEU A 158 1.58 -9.97 -0.42
CA LEU A 158 1.33 -10.56 0.89
C LEU A 158 2.63 -10.79 1.67
N ARG A 159 3.70 -11.28 1.03
CA ARG A 159 5.00 -11.40 1.73
C ARG A 159 5.53 -10.06 2.23
N LYS A 160 5.41 -8.99 1.43
CA LYS A 160 5.81 -7.63 1.83
C LYS A 160 4.96 -7.10 2.97
N PHE A 161 3.64 -7.27 2.87
CA PHE A 161 2.69 -6.91 3.91
C PHE A 161 3.03 -7.59 5.24
N VAL A 162 3.13 -8.93 5.27
CA VAL A 162 3.45 -9.70 6.48
C VAL A 162 4.77 -9.25 7.09
N SER A 163 5.81 -9.10 6.27
CA SER A 163 7.12 -8.67 6.74
C SER A 163 7.11 -7.29 7.41
N GLN A 164 6.36 -6.32 6.87
CA GLN A 164 6.26 -4.99 7.47
C GLN A 164 5.32 -4.99 8.68
N PHE A 165 4.19 -5.69 8.57
CA PHE A 165 3.18 -5.78 9.61
C PHE A 165 3.74 -6.38 10.91
N SER A 166 4.50 -7.48 10.85
CA SER A 166 5.14 -8.04 12.04
C SER A 166 6.14 -7.08 12.71
N GLY A 167 6.81 -6.23 11.94
CA GLY A 167 7.67 -5.18 12.48
C GLY A 167 6.86 -4.08 13.18
N LEU A 168 5.70 -3.73 12.64
CA LEU A 168 4.77 -2.76 13.23
C LEU A 168 4.13 -3.28 14.51
N GLU A 169 3.77 -4.56 14.58
CA GLU A 169 3.27 -5.20 15.81
C GLU A 169 4.28 -5.06 16.96
N ALA A 170 5.56 -5.35 16.70
CA ALA A 170 6.60 -5.22 17.70
C ALA A 170 6.81 -3.76 18.15
N MET A 171 6.65 -2.79 17.25
CA MET A 171 6.73 -1.36 17.60
C MET A 171 5.50 -0.87 18.35
N ALA A 172 4.30 -1.38 18.04
CA ALA A 172 3.06 -0.95 18.68
C ALA A 172 3.08 -1.19 20.20
N SER A 173 3.74 -2.26 20.67
CA SER A 173 3.93 -2.52 22.10
C SER A 173 4.63 -1.36 22.84
N GLY A 174 5.44 -0.55 22.14
CA GLY A 174 6.13 0.62 22.71
C GLY A 174 5.38 1.94 22.55
N HIS A 175 4.22 1.96 21.90
CA HIS A 175 3.47 3.19 21.60
C HIS A 175 2.17 3.28 22.40
N PRO A 176 2.01 4.24 23.33
CA PRO A 176 0.75 4.46 24.03
C PRO A 176 -0.31 4.90 23.02
N GLY A 177 -1.42 4.15 22.95
CA GLY A 177 -2.50 4.37 21.98
C GLY A 177 -2.35 3.61 20.65
N GLY A 178 -1.32 2.78 20.50
CA GLY A 178 -1.18 1.87 19.34
C GLY A 178 -0.76 2.55 18.05
N VAL A 179 -1.01 1.85 16.94
CA VAL A 179 -0.53 2.19 15.60
C VAL A 179 -1.67 2.04 14.59
N LEU A 180 -1.88 3.06 13.76
CA LEU A 180 -2.75 2.96 12.58
C LEU A 180 -1.90 2.73 11.33
N TYR A 181 -1.98 1.52 10.77
CA TYR A 181 -1.28 1.11 9.56
C TYR A 181 -2.19 1.17 8.33
N GLN A 182 -1.80 1.95 7.33
CA GLN A 182 -2.55 2.08 6.07
C GLN A 182 -1.98 1.17 4.99
N VAL A 183 -2.80 0.27 4.46
CA VAL A 183 -2.41 -0.69 3.42
C VAL A 183 -3.11 -0.34 2.11
N ILE A 184 -2.38 0.25 1.17
CA ILE A 184 -2.89 0.56 -0.17
C ILE A 184 -2.77 -0.70 -1.04
N THR A 185 -3.90 -1.35 -1.30
CA THR A 185 -4.00 -2.60 -2.08
C THR A 185 -4.36 -2.35 -3.56
N GLY A 186 -4.80 -1.12 -3.87
CA GLY A 186 -5.26 -0.71 -5.20
C GLY A 186 -6.75 -0.99 -5.43
N LYS A 187 -7.35 -0.28 -6.39
CA LYS A 187 -8.81 -0.31 -6.65
C LYS A 187 -9.33 -1.56 -7.39
N GLY A 188 -8.50 -2.56 -7.66
CA GLY A 188 -8.94 -3.78 -8.37
C GLY A 188 -9.34 -3.62 -9.84
N LYS A 189 -9.12 -2.46 -10.48
CA LYS A 189 -9.50 -2.23 -11.90
C LYS A 189 -8.76 -3.10 -12.93
N HIS A 190 -7.73 -3.84 -12.50
CA HIS A 190 -6.88 -4.67 -13.38
C HIS A 190 -6.87 -6.14 -12.99
N SER A 191 -7.65 -6.55 -11.99
CA SER A 191 -7.84 -7.97 -11.69
C SER A 191 -8.84 -8.59 -12.65
N GLU A 192 -8.60 -9.85 -13.00
CA GLU A 192 -9.60 -10.74 -13.60
C GLU A 192 -10.87 -10.68 -12.75
N ASP A 193 -12.02 -10.43 -13.39
CA ASP A 193 -13.33 -10.18 -12.77
C ASP A 193 -13.47 -8.88 -11.94
N ASN A 194 -12.53 -7.93 -12.05
CA ASN A 194 -12.50 -6.69 -11.25
C ASN A 194 -12.42 -6.92 -9.72
N VAL A 195 -12.04 -8.11 -9.27
CA VAL A 195 -11.95 -8.44 -7.83
C VAL A 195 -10.52 -8.20 -7.31
N PRO A 196 -10.28 -7.21 -6.41
CA PRO A 196 -8.95 -6.91 -5.89
C PRO A 196 -8.40 -8.06 -5.03
N LYS A 197 -7.65 -8.97 -5.67
CA LYS A 197 -7.09 -10.18 -5.04
C LYS A 197 -6.15 -9.87 -3.86
N ILE A 198 -5.42 -8.75 -3.91
CA ILE A 198 -4.53 -8.31 -2.81
C ILE A 198 -5.35 -7.92 -1.57
N LYS A 199 -6.42 -7.13 -1.74
CA LYS A 199 -7.29 -6.72 -0.63
C LYS A 199 -7.85 -7.94 0.11
N LEU A 200 -8.41 -8.89 -0.65
CA LEU A 200 -8.94 -10.12 -0.08
C LEU A 200 -7.86 -10.92 0.65
N GLY A 201 -6.66 -11.05 0.06
CA GLY A 201 -5.55 -11.75 0.70
C GLY A 201 -5.08 -11.09 2.01
N VAL A 202 -5.05 -9.76 2.08
CA VAL A 202 -4.70 -9.02 3.30
C VAL A 202 -5.75 -9.24 4.38
N MET A 203 -7.03 -9.10 4.04
CA MET A 203 -8.14 -9.32 4.99
C MET A 203 -8.20 -10.76 5.48
N GLN A 204 -8.00 -11.73 4.57
CA GLN A 204 -7.95 -13.15 4.91
C GLN A 204 -6.80 -13.44 5.88
N TYR A 205 -5.60 -12.93 5.61
CA TYR A 205 -4.46 -13.09 6.52
C TYR A 205 -4.76 -12.54 7.92
N LEU A 206 -5.34 -11.34 8.01
CA LEU A 206 -5.67 -10.72 9.31
C LEU A 206 -6.71 -11.54 10.09
N MET A 207 -7.70 -12.10 9.39
CA MET A 207 -8.70 -12.98 9.97
C MET A 207 -8.08 -14.29 10.48
N GLU A 208 -7.32 -14.99 9.62
CA GLU A 208 -6.65 -16.25 9.96
C GLU A 208 -5.67 -16.06 11.13
N ARG A 209 -4.94 -14.94 11.16
CA ARG A 209 -4.03 -14.61 12.26
C ARG A 209 -4.79 -14.36 13.57
N GLY A 210 -5.92 -13.66 13.50
CA GLY A 210 -6.80 -13.43 14.66
C GLY A 210 -7.36 -14.73 15.24
N GLU A 211 -7.79 -15.65 14.38
CA GLU A 211 -8.25 -17.00 14.77
C GLU A 211 -7.14 -17.80 15.43
N ALA A 212 -5.94 -17.81 14.83
CA ALA A 212 -4.79 -18.52 15.37
C ALA A 212 -4.38 -18.01 16.76
N VAL A 213 -4.38 -16.69 16.99
CA VAL A 213 -4.08 -16.10 18.30
C VAL A 213 -5.14 -16.43 19.33
N MET A 214 -6.42 -16.46 18.94
CA MET A 214 -7.52 -16.87 19.81
C MET A 214 -7.40 -18.34 20.22
N GLU A 215 -7.05 -19.24 19.29
CA GLU A 215 -6.81 -20.65 19.58
C GLU A 215 -5.60 -20.86 20.50
N GLU A 216 -4.51 -20.12 20.28
CA GLU A 216 -3.26 -20.24 21.05
C GLU A 216 -3.38 -19.67 22.47
N THR A 217 -4.03 -18.50 22.63
CA THR A 217 -4.01 -17.73 23.89
C THR A 217 -5.34 -17.74 24.64
N GLY A 218 -6.44 -18.16 24.00
CA GLY A 218 -7.79 -18.02 24.53
C GLY A 218 -8.28 -16.56 24.61
N ARG A 219 -7.51 -15.59 24.08
CA ARG A 219 -7.82 -14.16 24.08
C ARG A 219 -7.86 -13.63 22.63
N PRO A 220 -8.73 -12.64 22.33
CA PRO A 220 -8.76 -12.03 21.01
C PRO A 220 -7.46 -11.25 20.73
N TRP A 221 -6.97 -11.27 19.48
CA TRP A 221 -5.71 -10.65 19.05
C TRP A 221 -5.63 -9.12 19.24
N GLY A 222 -6.76 -8.44 19.46
CA GLY A 222 -6.82 -6.98 19.68
C GLY A 222 -6.61 -6.13 18.42
N VAL A 223 -5.94 -6.66 17.38
CA VAL A 223 -5.83 -6.01 16.07
C VAL A 223 -7.21 -5.94 15.42
N SER A 224 -7.55 -4.77 14.87
CA SER A 224 -8.79 -4.55 14.13
C SER A 224 -8.49 -3.91 12.77
N TRP A 225 -9.38 -4.09 11.80
CA TRP A 225 -9.21 -3.51 10.47
C TRP A 225 -10.53 -3.13 9.82
N GLN A 226 -10.47 -2.12 8.94
CA GLN A 226 -11.59 -1.69 8.12
C GLN A 226 -11.11 -1.22 6.75
N VAL A 227 -11.97 -1.39 5.74
CA VAL A 227 -11.74 -0.79 4.42
C VAL A 227 -12.11 0.69 4.52
N ASP A 228 -11.27 1.57 3.98
CA ASP A 228 -11.56 3.01 3.95
C ASP A 228 -12.86 3.26 3.13
N PRO A 229 -13.91 3.87 3.74
CA PRO A 229 -15.17 4.10 3.06
C PRO A 229 -15.04 5.08 1.88
N CYS A 230 -14.03 5.96 1.90
CA CYS A 230 -13.74 6.91 0.83
C CYS A 230 -12.81 6.30 -0.24
N ASN A 231 -12.14 5.19 0.06
CA ASN A 231 -11.19 4.55 -0.84
C ASN A 231 -11.13 3.03 -0.65
N GLU A 232 -11.93 2.32 -1.43
CA GLU A 232 -12.00 0.84 -1.40
C GLU A 232 -10.67 0.11 -1.66
N GLY A 233 -9.65 0.82 -2.14
CA GLY A 233 -8.30 0.31 -2.34
C GLY A 233 -7.38 0.45 -1.12
N VAL A 234 -7.89 0.93 0.02
CA VAL A 234 -7.12 1.13 1.26
C VAL A 234 -7.75 0.32 2.38
N VAL A 235 -6.92 -0.43 3.11
CA VAL A 235 -7.29 -1.13 4.33
C VAL A 235 -6.55 -0.46 5.48
N ASN A 236 -7.31 0.07 6.43
CA ASN A 236 -6.80 0.66 7.66
C ASN A 236 -6.74 -0.43 8.73
N VAL A 237 -5.56 -0.70 9.27
CA VAL A 237 -5.32 -1.72 10.30
C VAL A 237 -4.87 -1.03 11.58
N TYR A 238 -5.66 -1.16 12.64
CA TYR A 238 -5.31 -0.64 13.96
C TYR A 238 -4.68 -1.76 14.80
N ILE A 239 -3.44 -1.51 15.22
CA ILE A 239 -2.66 -2.40 16.08
C ILE A 239 -2.66 -1.76 17.47
N PRO A 240 -3.27 -2.39 18.50
CA PRO A 240 -3.31 -1.80 19.83
C PRO A 240 -1.89 -1.70 20.40
N GLY A 241 -1.65 -0.64 21.18
CA GLY A 241 -0.44 -0.53 21.97
C GLY A 241 -0.52 -1.36 23.25
N CYS A 242 0.56 -1.41 24.02
CA CYS A 242 0.45 -1.81 25.42
C CYS A 242 -0.37 -0.75 26.15
N SER A 243 -1.63 -1.03 26.45
CA SER A 243 -2.33 -0.31 27.51
C SER A 243 -1.59 -0.61 28.82
N GLU A 244 -1.25 0.41 29.59
CA GLU A 244 -0.64 0.28 30.94
C GLU A 244 -1.59 -0.41 31.97
N GLU A 245 -2.66 -1.02 31.48
CA GLU A 245 -3.91 -1.27 32.18
C GLU A 245 -4.14 -2.78 32.36
N GLU A 246 -3.15 -3.47 32.90
CA GLU A 246 -3.35 -4.58 33.86
C GLU A 246 -2.28 -4.44 34.97
N ALA A 247 -2.00 -3.20 35.41
CA ALA A 247 -1.48 -3.00 36.75
C ALA A 247 -2.59 -3.40 37.71
N GLU A 248 -2.69 -4.72 37.98
CA GLU A 248 -3.49 -5.27 39.07
C GLU A 248 -3.34 -4.32 40.26
N PRO A 249 -4.42 -3.72 40.77
CA PRO A 249 -4.32 -2.84 41.92
C PRO A 249 -3.64 -3.65 43.00
N ALA A 250 -2.41 -3.26 43.38
CA ALA A 250 -1.65 -3.95 44.39
C ALA A 250 -2.56 -4.04 45.61
N ASP A 251 -3.00 -5.26 45.91
CA ASP A 251 -3.99 -5.55 46.94
C ASP A 251 -3.36 -5.19 48.28
N SER A 252 -3.47 -3.91 48.67
CA SER A 252 -2.90 -3.36 49.89
C SER A 252 -3.82 -3.71 51.05
N SER A 253 -3.95 -4.99 51.33
CA SER A 253 -4.53 -5.47 52.58
C SER A 253 -3.45 -5.45 53.65
N ALA A 254 -3.38 -4.34 54.38
CA ALA A 254 -2.69 -4.18 55.65
C ALA A 254 -3.70 -4.18 56.81
#